data_AF-A0A3R9J105-F1
#
_entry.id   AF-A0A3R9J105-F1
#
_cell.length_a   1.000
_cell.length_b   1.000
_cell.length_c   1.000
_cell.angle_alpha   90.00
_cell.angle_beta   90.00
_cell.angle_gamma   90.00
#
_symmetry.space_group_name_H-M   'P 1'
#
loop_
_entity.id
_entity.type
_entity.pdbx_description
1 polymer ?
#
loop_
_entity_poly.entity_id
_entity_poly.type
_entity_poly.pdbx_seq_one_letter_code
_entity_poly.pdbx_strand_id
1 'polypeptide(L)'
;MKIKTLDKIGGIVFLFLTIAIIVVFLSDTSFFEWAFTRHQNTLSWYIRPLFIIPIVMGAYKKSYSLIFFSIFCLFTSMFWFPKPEIVDVKVIEFLNFEKTYFTSGWSIEKVIILATILAFFTAIISLTWSRRWYGLLATVVIGAFLKVAHSLLFSGGSGISIVKPAVLGLILCILVIYFIFKRRK
;
A
#
# COMPACT_ATOMS: atom_id res chain seq x y z
N MET A 1 6.09 6.91 -30.47
CA MET A 1 4.61 6.81 -30.32
C MET A 1 4.19 5.45 -29.75
N LYS A 2 4.56 4.32 -30.39
CA LYS A 2 4.23 2.95 -29.95
C LYS A 2 4.54 2.65 -28.47
N ILE A 3 5.71 3.03 -27.95
CA ILE A 3 6.09 2.79 -26.54
C ILE A 3 5.15 3.50 -25.55
N LYS A 4 4.71 4.73 -25.86
CA LYS A 4 3.75 5.47 -25.02
C LYS A 4 2.36 4.83 -25.07
N THR A 5 1.97 4.25 -26.19
CA THR A 5 0.71 3.50 -26.32
C THR A 5 0.76 2.21 -25.51
N LEU A 6 1.86 1.46 -25.59
CA LEU A 6 2.08 0.24 -24.79
C LEU A 6 2.09 0.53 -23.28
N ASP A 7 2.71 1.64 -22.85
CA ASP A 7 2.69 2.05 -21.45
C ASP A 7 1.27 2.34 -20.93
N LYS A 8 0.42 2.98 -21.74
CA LYS A 8 -0.98 3.22 -21.38
C LYS A 8 -1.78 1.91 -21.34
N ILE A 9 -1.59 1.04 -22.33
CA ILE A 9 -2.26 -0.26 -22.38
C ILE A 9 -1.90 -1.09 -21.15
N GLY A 10 -0.60 -1.21 -20.82
CA GLY A 10 -0.17 -1.93 -19.62
C GLY A 10 -0.73 -1.31 -18.34
N GLY A 11 -0.82 0.02 -18.26
CA GLY A 11 -1.49 0.71 -17.16
C GLY A 11 -2.95 0.32 -16.99
N ILE A 12 -3.71 0.27 -18.09
CA ILE A 12 -5.12 -0.15 -18.10
C ILE A 12 -5.25 -1.62 -17.70
N VAL A 13 -4.37 -2.50 -18.20
CA VAL A 13 -4.38 -3.92 -17.84
C VAL A 13 -4.17 -4.09 -16.34
N PHE A 14 -3.15 -3.46 -15.74
CA PHE A 14 -2.92 -3.60 -14.30
C PHE A 14 -4.00 -2.94 -13.44
N LEU A 15 -4.61 -1.85 -13.91
CA LEU A 15 -5.79 -1.27 -13.26
C LEU A 15 -6.94 -2.28 -13.24
N PHE A 16 -7.25 -2.90 -14.38
CA PHE A 16 -8.31 -3.92 -14.46
C PHE A 16 -8.01 -5.13 -13.57
N LEU A 17 -6.78 -5.64 -13.60
CA LEU A 17 -6.36 -6.74 -12.73
C LEU A 17 -6.46 -6.38 -11.24
N THR A 18 -6.15 -5.14 -10.87
CA THR A 18 -6.30 -4.64 -9.50
C THR A 18 -7.77 -4.62 -9.07
N ILE A 19 -8.66 -4.13 -9.95
CA ILE A 19 -10.11 -4.13 -9.66
C ILE A 19 -10.61 -5.58 -9.54
N ALA A 20 -10.25 -6.45 -10.48
CA ALA A 20 -10.65 -7.85 -10.47
C ALA A 20 -10.22 -8.57 -9.19
N ILE A 21 -8.96 -8.42 -8.76
CA ILE A 21 -8.49 -9.07 -7.54
C ILE A 21 -9.16 -8.52 -6.28
N ILE A 22 -9.45 -7.21 -6.23
CA ILE A 22 -10.20 -6.61 -5.12
C ILE A 22 -11.63 -7.16 -5.07
N VAL A 23 -12.30 -7.27 -6.23
CA VAL A 23 -13.65 -7.84 -6.31
C VAL A 23 -13.65 -9.30 -5.84
N VAL A 24 -12.72 -10.13 -6.32
CA VAL A 24 -12.58 -11.52 -5.86
C VAL A 24 -12.30 -11.56 -4.35
N PHE A 25 -11.40 -10.72 -3.86
CA PHE A 25 -11.06 -10.62 -2.44
C PHE A 25 -12.24 -10.27 -1.55
N LEU A 26 -13.12 -9.38 -1.98
CA LEU A 26 -14.28 -8.94 -1.18
C LEU A 26 -15.52 -9.83 -1.36
N SER A 27 -15.59 -10.63 -2.43
CA SER A 27 -16.79 -11.41 -2.79
C SER A 27 -16.65 -12.91 -2.52
N ASP A 28 -15.42 -13.44 -2.52
CA ASP A 28 -15.15 -14.87 -2.29
C ASP A 28 -14.55 -15.09 -0.89
N THR A 29 -15.34 -15.71 0.00
CA THR A 29 -14.94 -15.95 1.39
C THR A 29 -13.76 -16.92 1.51
N SER A 30 -13.64 -17.89 0.60
CA SER A 30 -12.55 -18.87 0.60
C SER A 30 -11.23 -18.20 0.24
N PHE A 31 -11.24 -17.34 -0.78
CA PHE A 31 -10.09 -16.56 -1.21
C PHE A 31 -9.70 -15.51 -0.16
N PHE A 32 -10.67 -14.83 0.44
CA PHE A 32 -10.45 -13.88 1.55
C PHE A 32 -9.73 -14.55 2.72
N GLU A 33 -10.26 -15.68 3.20
CA GLU A 33 -9.67 -16.44 4.31
C GLU A 33 -8.28 -16.97 3.95
N TRP A 34 -8.13 -17.56 2.76
CA TRP A 34 -6.85 -18.03 2.25
C TRP A 34 -5.79 -16.91 2.21
N ALA A 35 -6.17 -15.71 1.75
CA ALA A 35 -5.28 -14.56 1.71
C ALA A 35 -4.89 -14.10 3.12
N PHE A 36 -5.84 -14.05 4.06
CA PHE A 36 -5.57 -13.68 5.45
C PHE A 36 -4.67 -14.67 6.19
N THR A 37 -4.79 -15.99 5.93
CA THR A 37 -3.86 -16.97 6.53
C THR A 37 -2.41 -16.74 6.07
N ARG A 38 -2.20 -16.26 4.84
CA ARG A 38 -0.86 -15.87 4.34
C ARG A 38 -0.44 -14.50 4.83
N HIS A 39 -1.39 -13.59 5.05
CA HIS A 39 -1.10 -12.26 5.56
C HIS A 39 -0.55 -12.26 6.99
N GLN A 40 -0.70 -13.36 7.73
CA GLN A 40 0.00 -13.62 8.99
C GLN A 40 1.52 -13.58 8.84
N ASN A 41 2.05 -13.82 7.64
CA ASN A 41 3.46 -13.64 7.35
C ASN A 41 3.80 -12.14 7.25
N THR A 42 4.44 -11.61 8.29
CA THR A 42 4.74 -10.18 8.42
C THR A 42 5.73 -9.67 7.37
N LEU A 43 6.43 -10.55 6.62
CA LEU A 43 7.22 -10.13 5.45
C LEU A 43 6.36 -9.37 4.43
N SER A 44 5.10 -9.75 4.27
CA SER A 44 4.13 -9.00 3.45
C SER A 44 3.97 -7.57 3.94
N TRP A 45 4.02 -7.33 5.25
CA TRP A 45 3.84 -5.99 5.84
C TRP A 45 5.05 -5.11 5.58
N TYR A 46 6.25 -5.69 5.58
CA TYR A 46 7.50 -4.98 5.31
C TYR A 46 7.65 -4.57 3.84
N ILE A 47 7.20 -5.42 2.90
CA ILE A 47 7.33 -5.08 1.47
C ILE A 47 6.29 -4.07 0.99
N ARG A 48 5.11 -4.00 1.64
CA ARG A 48 4.00 -3.14 1.21
C ARG A 48 4.40 -1.66 1.12
N PRO A 49 5.01 -1.03 2.15
CA PRO A 49 5.50 0.35 2.04
C PRO A 49 6.50 0.57 0.90
N LEU A 50 7.26 -0.46 0.51
CA LEU A 50 8.29 -0.31 -0.53
C LEU A 50 7.69 -0.08 -1.91
N PHE A 51 6.42 -0.45 -2.15
CA PHE A 51 5.75 -0.16 -3.42
C PHE A 51 5.50 1.35 -3.65
N ILE A 52 5.64 2.19 -2.63
CA ILE A 52 5.65 3.65 -2.81
C ILE A 52 6.82 4.09 -3.70
N ILE A 53 7.98 3.42 -3.60
CA ILE A 53 9.17 3.74 -4.39
C ILE A 53 8.93 3.60 -5.91
N PRO A 54 8.50 2.42 -6.44
CA PRO A 54 8.21 2.29 -7.86
C PRO A 54 6.99 3.11 -8.31
N ILE A 55 6.01 3.39 -7.44
CA ILE A 55 4.94 4.38 -7.75
C ILE A 55 5.55 5.76 -7.99
N VAL A 56 6.43 6.25 -7.10
CA VAL A 56 7.13 7.53 -7.27
C VAL A 56 7.99 7.50 -8.52
N MET A 57 8.73 6.42 -8.80
CA MET A 57 9.52 6.31 -10.04
C MET A 57 8.64 6.33 -11.29
N GLY A 58 7.50 5.64 -11.28
CA GLY A 58 6.52 5.63 -12.37
C GLY A 58 5.93 7.01 -12.60
N ALA A 59 5.49 7.68 -11.53
CA ALA A 59 5.03 9.06 -11.59
C ALA A 59 6.13 10.00 -12.11
N TYR A 60 7.37 9.83 -11.63
CA TYR A 60 8.52 10.63 -12.04
C TYR A 60 8.80 10.53 -13.55
N LYS A 61 8.67 9.32 -14.11
CA LYS A 61 8.86 8.99 -15.53
C LYS A 61 7.60 9.16 -16.38
N LYS A 62 6.46 9.53 -15.79
CA LYS A 62 5.14 9.57 -16.45
C LYS A 62 4.75 8.22 -17.09
N SER A 63 5.11 7.11 -16.43
CA SER A 63 4.78 5.74 -16.86
C SER A 63 3.56 5.24 -16.10
N TYR A 64 2.44 5.05 -16.80
CA TYR A 64 1.21 4.52 -16.22
C TYR A 64 1.35 3.03 -15.91
N SER A 65 2.04 2.27 -16.77
CA SER A 65 2.30 0.85 -16.51
C SER A 65 3.02 0.64 -15.19
N LEU A 66 4.11 1.39 -14.93
CA LEU A 66 4.87 1.22 -13.69
C LEU A 66 4.05 1.62 -12.44
N ILE A 67 3.24 2.68 -12.53
CA ILE A 67 2.35 3.09 -11.42
C ILE A 67 1.34 1.99 -11.11
N PHE A 68 0.55 1.56 -12.09
CA PHE A 68 -0.53 0.60 -11.87
C PHE A 68 -0.01 -0.82 -11.60
N PHE A 69 1.12 -1.22 -12.19
CA PHE A 69 1.81 -2.46 -11.81
C PHE A 69 2.21 -2.45 -10.33
N SER A 70 2.74 -1.33 -9.83
CA SER A 70 3.15 -1.21 -8.43
C SER A 70 1.94 -1.24 -7.47
N ILE A 71 0.82 -0.63 -7.88
CA ILE A 71 -0.44 -0.69 -7.12
C ILE A 71 -0.98 -2.14 -7.11
N PHE A 72 -0.96 -2.83 -8.26
CA PHE A 72 -1.34 -4.24 -8.33
C PHE A 72 -0.47 -5.12 -7.42
N CYS A 73 0.84 -4.90 -7.41
CA CYS A 73 1.75 -5.60 -6.50
C CYS A 73 1.45 -5.28 -5.03
N LEU A 74 1.14 -4.02 -4.71
CA LEU A 74 0.77 -3.62 -3.35
C LEU A 74 -0.46 -4.42 -2.84
N PHE A 75 -1.50 -4.57 -3.66
CA PHE A 75 -2.69 -5.34 -3.28
C PHE A 75 -2.41 -6.84 -3.17
N THR A 76 -1.70 -7.41 -4.15
CA THR A 76 -1.45 -8.87 -4.19
C THR A 76 -0.38 -9.33 -3.18
N SER A 77 0.52 -8.43 -2.75
CA SER A 77 1.60 -8.74 -1.81
C SER A 77 1.15 -9.33 -0.47
N MET A 78 -0.11 -9.13 -0.11
CA MET A 78 -0.75 -9.72 1.07
C MET A 78 -0.59 -11.24 1.14
N PHE A 79 -0.55 -11.91 -0.01
CA PHE A 79 -0.57 -13.38 -0.10
C PHE A 79 0.60 -13.96 -0.92
N TRP A 80 1.69 -13.19 -1.12
CA TRP A 80 2.89 -13.68 -1.81
C TRP A 80 3.71 -14.67 -1.00
N PHE A 81 3.65 -14.57 0.32
CA PHE A 81 4.43 -15.42 1.22
C PHE A 81 3.58 -16.60 1.73
N PRO A 82 4.20 -17.76 2.02
CA PRO A 82 3.48 -18.90 2.56
C PRO A 82 2.90 -18.60 3.94
N LYS A 83 1.83 -19.32 4.28
CA LYS A 83 1.29 -19.34 5.65
C LYS A 83 2.43 -19.71 6.62
N PRO A 84 2.72 -18.90 7.63
CA PRO A 84 3.75 -19.21 8.62
C PRO A 84 3.31 -20.38 9.51
N GLU A 85 4.27 -21.16 9.99
CA GLU A 85 4.01 -22.26 10.94
C GLU A 85 3.74 -21.73 12.35
N ILE A 86 4.41 -20.63 12.74
CA ILE A 86 4.28 -19.98 14.05
C ILE A 86 3.91 -18.51 13.82
N VAL A 87 2.87 -18.06 14.51
CA VAL A 87 2.36 -16.68 14.41
C VAL A 87 2.38 -16.02 15.79
N ASP A 88 2.88 -14.80 15.86
CA ASP A 88 2.79 -13.96 17.05
C ASP A 88 1.32 -13.65 17.37
N VAL A 89 0.92 -13.79 18.64
CA VAL A 89 -0.44 -13.51 19.10
C VAL A 89 -0.90 -12.10 18.72
N LYS A 90 -0.01 -11.10 18.78
CA LYS A 90 -0.34 -9.72 18.40
C LYS A 90 -0.63 -9.58 16.92
N VAL A 91 0.00 -10.40 16.07
CA VAL A 91 -0.30 -10.44 14.64
C VAL A 91 -1.69 -11.03 14.40
N ILE A 92 -2.06 -12.08 15.14
CA ILE A 92 -3.40 -12.66 15.06
C ILE A 92 -4.46 -11.65 15.49
N GLU A 93 -4.27 -11.00 16.64
CA GLU A 93 -5.19 -9.98 17.16
C GLU A 93 -5.38 -8.82 16.17
N PHE A 94 -4.27 -8.30 15.62
CA PHE A 94 -4.31 -7.22 14.64
C PHE A 94 -5.06 -7.63 13.36
N LEU A 95 -4.82 -8.84 12.86
CA LEU A 95 -5.49 -9.34 11.66
C LEU A 95 -6.97 -9.65 11.91
N ASN A 96 -7.35 -10.08 13.10
CA ASN A 96 -8.76 -10.25 13.46
C ASN A 96 -9.51 -8.91 13.47
N PHE A 97 -8.85 -7.84 13.95
CA PHE A 97 -9.35 -6.48 13.80
C PHE A 97 -9.50 -6.10 12.32
N GLU A 98 -8.47 -6.31 11.49
CA GLU A 98 -8.55 -5.99 10.06
C GLU A 98 -9.64 -6.80 9.34
N LYS A 99 -9.78 -8.10 9.65
CA LYS A 99 -10.88 -8.93 9.11
C LYS A 99 -12.24 -8.36 9.46
N THR A 100 -12.46 -8.04 10.73
CA THR A 100 -13.72 -7.43 11.22
C THR A 100 -13.98 -6.10 10.53
N TYR A 101 -12.93 -5.31 10.30
CA TYR A 101 -13.02 -4.08 9.54
C TYR A 101 -13.42 -4.33 8.08
N PHE A 102 -12.93 -5.37 7.41
CA PHE A 102 -13.34 -5.66 6.03
C PHE A 102 -14.75 -6.25 5.93
N THR A 103 -15.17 -7.09 6.87
CA THR A 103 -16.46 -7.82 6.79
C THR A 103 -17.64 -7.07 7.40
N SER A 104 -17.40 -6.04 8.22
CA SER A 104 -18.47 -5.19 8.76
C SER A 104 -19.15 -4.34 7.66
N GLY A 105 -20.34 -3.81 7.94
CA GLY A 105 -21.04 -2.91 7.02
C GLY A 105 -20.27 -1.62 6.71
N TRP A 106 -20.75 -0.85 5.72
CA TRP A 106 -20.19 0.47 5.42
C TRP A 106 -20.52 1.46 6.55
N SER A 107 -19.49 2.10 7.07
CA SER A 107 -19.61 3.19 8.06
C SER A 107 -18.98 4.47 7.51
N ILE A 108 -19.34 5.61 8.09
CA ILE A 108 -18.73 6.91 7.76
C ILE A 108 -17.20 6.85 7.94
N GLU A 109 -16.74 6.17 8.99
CA GLU A 109 -15.31 5.95 9.25
C GLU A 109 -14.61 5.25 8.08
N LYS A 110 -15.19 4.15 7.55
CA LYS A 110 -14.64 3.45 6.39
C LYS A 110 -14.56 4.33 5.15
N VAL A 111 -15.58 5.16 4.92
CA VAL A 111 -15.60 6.10 3.78
C VAL A 111 -14.47 7.12 3.93
N ILE A 112 -14.27 7.67 5.13
CA ILE A 112 -13.19 8.63 5.41
C ILE A 112 -11.81 7.98 5.21
N ILE A 113 -11.62 6.76 5.71
CA ILE A 113 -10.35 6.03 5.56
C ILE A 113 -10.08 5.73 4.08
N LEU A 114 -11.08 5.25 3.33
CA LEU A 114 -10.96 5.02 1.90
C LEU A 114 -10.59 6.31 1.14
N ALA A 115 -11.29 7.42 1.43
CA ALA A 115 -10.99 8.72 0.85
C ALA A 115 -9.57 9.18 1.19
N THR A 116 -9.10 8.94 2.42
CA THR A 116 -7.74 9.27 2.87
C THR A 116 -6.68 8.46 2.10
N ILE A 117 -6.92 7.16 1.88
CA ILE A 117 -6.03 6.30 1.09
C ILE A 117 -5.95 6.81 -0.36
N LEU A 118 -7.10 7.10 -0.98
CA LEU A 118 -7.14 7.63 -2.34
C LEU A 118 -6.45 9.00 -2.47
N ALA A 119 -6.67 9.88 -1.49
CA ALA A 119 -6.02 11.19 -1.42
C ALA A 119 -4.50 11.04 -1.26
N PHE A 120 -4.02 10.12 -0.43
CA PHE A 120 -2.60 9.85 -0.24
C PHE A 120 -1.90 9.44 -1.54
N PHE A 121 -2.43 8.45 -2.28
CA PHE A 121 -1.84 8.03 -3.55
C PHE A 121 -1.92 9.12 -4.62
N THR A 122 -3.05 9.84 -4.68
CA THR A 122 -3.22 10.97 -5.62
C THR A 122 -2.22 12.08 -5.33
N ALA A 123 -1.99 12.40 -4.06
CA ALA A 123 -1.01 13.39 -3.63
C ALA A 123 0.42 12.99 -4.01
N ILE A 124 0.82 11.73 -3.75
CA ILE A 124 2.15 11.21 -4.14
C ILE A 124 2.36 11.40 -5.65
N ILE A 125 1.41 10.95 -6.47
CA ILE A 125 1.52 11.02 -7.93
C ILE A 125 1.59 12.48 -8.39
N SER A 126 0.68 13.33 -7.90
CA SER A 126 0.56 14.74 -8.29
C SER A 126 1.78 15.56 -7.88
N LEU A 127 2.27 15.40 -6.65
CA LEU A 127 3.46 16.10 -6.16
C LEU A 127 4.73 15.65 -6.90
N THR A 128 4.81 14.37 -7.23
CA THR A 128 5.92 13.84 -8.04
C THR A 128 5.89 14.39 -9.46
N TRP A 129 4.71 14.54 -10.06
CA TRP A 129 4.51 15.18 -11.37
C TRP A 129 4.90 16.66 -11.37
N SER A 130 4.49 17.40 -10.34
CA SER A 130 4.84 18.81 -10.15
C SER A 130 6.26 19.03 -9.63
N ARG A 131 7.05 17.96 -9.47
CA ARG A 131 8.44 17.97 -8.98
C ARG A 131 8.60 18.60 -7.57
N ARG A 132 7.53 18.63 -6.76
CA ARG A 132 7.50 19.23 -5.41
C ARG A 132 7.96 18.23 -4.35
N TRP A 133 9.27 18.08 -4.22
CA TRP A 133 9.87 17.01 -3.41
C TRP A 133 9.69 17.17 -1.90
N TYR A 134 9.71 18.39 -1.36
CA TYR A 134 9.36 18.63 0.05
C TYR A 134 7.92 18.20 0.36
N GLY A 135 6.98 18.52 -0.54
CA GLY A 135 5.60 18.08 -0.41
C GLY A 135 5.48 16.56 -0.47
N LEU A 136 6.18 15.91 -1.41
CA LEU A 136 6.21 14.45 -1.51
C LEU A 136 6.73 13.79 -0.23
N LEU A 137 7.85 14.28 0.32
CA LEU A 137 8.41 13.78 1.58
C LEU A 137 7.41 13.95 2.73
N ALA A 138 6.79 15.13 2.85
CA ALA A 138 5.78 15.40 3.86
C ALA A 138 4.58 14.43 3.73
N THR A 139 4.08 14.19 2.50
CA THR A 139 2.99 13.25 2.26
C THR A 139 3.34 11.84 2.72
N VAL A 140 4.54 11.33 2.40
CA VAL A 140 4.96 9.98 2.80
C VAL A 140 5.09 9.86 4.33
N VAL A 141 5.66 10.88 5.00
CA VAL A 141 5.77 10.93 6.47
C VAL A 141 4.40 10.96 7.13
N ILE A 142 3.50 11.85 6.67
CA ILE A 142 2.13 11.97 7.19
C ILE A 142 1.37 10.66 6.98
N GLY A 143 1.48 10.03 5.81
CA GLY A 143 0.82 8.75 5.53
C GLY A 143 1.28 7.62 6.46
N ALA A 144 2.58 7.52 6.72
CA ALA A 144 3.13 6.55 7.67
C ALA A 144 2.60 6.81 9.09
N PHE A 145 2.59 8.08 9.53
CA PHE A 145 2.07 8.46 10.84
C PHE A 145 0.58 8.15 10.97
N LEU A 146 -0.25 8.54 9.99
CA LEU A 146 -1.69 8.25 9.98
C LEU A 146 -1.97 6.75 10.01
N LYS A 147 -1.20 5.94 9.24
CA LYS A 147 -1.37 4.48 9.24
C LYS A 147 -1.05 3.87 10.61
N VAL A 148 0.02 4.32 11.27
CA VAL A 148 0.38 3.86 12.62
C VAL A 148 -0.64 4.33 13.65
N ALA A 149 -1.01 5.62 13.63
CA ALA A 149 -1.98 6.20 14.56
C ALA A 149 -3.34 5.48 14.47
N HIS A 150 -3.86 5.29 13.26
CA HIS A 150 -5.07 4.50 13.04
C HIS A 150 -4.93 3.07 13.59
N SER A 151 -3.81 2.41 13.32
CA SER A 151 -3.61 1.03 13.82
C SER A 151 -3.62 0.99 15.36
N LEU A 152 -2.95 1.92 16.03
CA LEU A 152 -2.91 1.96 17.50
C LEU A 152 -4.25 2.34 18.14
N LEU A 153 -4.96 3.32 17.56
CA LEU A 153 -6.24 3.80 18.10
C LEU A 153 -7.34 2.73 18.01
N PHE A 154 -7.37 1.97 16.92
CA PHE A 154 -8.47 1.04 16.65
C PHE A 154 -8.18 -0.43 16.98
N SER A 155 -6.91 -0.84 17.03
CA SER A 155 -6.51 -2.23 17.37
C SER A 155 -5.76 -2.36 18.71
N GLY A 156 -5.61 -1.26 19.46
CA GLY A 156 -4.96 -1.23 20.76
C GLY A 156 -3.49 -1.71 20.69
N GLY A 157 -3.08 -2.50 21.68
CA GLY A 157 -1.69 -2.99 21.81
C GLY A 157 -1.21 -3.86 20.65
N SER A 158 -2.12 -4.51 19.91
CA SER A 158 -1.79 -5.32 18.73
C SER A 158 -1.27 -4.47 17.57
N GLY A 159 -1.70 -3.20 17.49
CA GLY A 159 -1.29 -2.23 16.48
C GLY A 159 0.20 -1.88 16.50
N ILE A 160 0.91 -2.19 17.60
CA ILE A 160 2.38 -2.03 17.69
C ILE A 160 3.09 -2.90 16.63
N SER A 161 2.47 -4.00 16.21
CA SER A 161 3.04 -4.95 15.24
C SER A 161 3.29 -4.30 13.87
N ILE A 162 2.55 -3.23 13.51
CA ILE A 162 2.73 -2.52 12.22
C ILE A 162 3.81 -1.43 12.28
N VAL A 163 4.22 -1.01 13.47
CA VAL A 163 5.16 0.12 13.65
C VAL A 163 6.50 -0.19 13.01
N LYS A 164 7.06 -1.39 13.25
CA LYS A 164 8.36 -1.79 12.68
C LYS A 164 8.32 -1.78 11.14
N PRO A 165 7.35 -2.44 10.46
CA PRO A 165 7.18 -2.31 9.01
C PRO A 165 7.04 -0.86 8.53
N ALA A 166 6.21 -0.05 9.19
CA ALA A 166 5.95 1.32 8.80
C ALA A 166 7.21 2.20 8.88
N VAL A 167 7.98 2.10 9.98
CA VAL A 167 9.21 2.87 10.19
C VAL A 167 10.28 2.46 9.17
N LEU A 168 10.51 1.15 8.98
CA LEU A 168 11.52 0.69 8.03
C LEU A 168 11.16 1.11 6.59
N GLY A 169 9.89 0.93 6.22
CA GLY A 169 9.36 1.38 4.94
C GLY A 169 9.53 2.89 4.73
N LEU A 170 9.23 3.69 5.75
CA LEU A 170 9.39 5.14 5.71
C LEU A 170 10.85 5.55 5.49
N ILE A 171 11.78 4.98 6.24
CA ILE A 171 13.22 5.26 6.10
C ILE A 171 13.68 4.97 4.66
N LEU A 172 13.33 3.80 4.13
CA LEU A 172 13.72 3.41 2.78
C LEU A 172 13.08 4.31 1.70
N CYS A 173 11.80 4.66 1.85
CA CYS A 173 11.13 5.59 0.96
C CYS A 173 11.79 6.98 0.96
N ILE A 174 12.12 7.52 2.14
CA ILE A 174 12.80 8.82 2.26
C ILE A 174 14.17 8.77 1.59
N LEU A 175 14.97 7.72 1.85
CA LEU A 175 16.30 7.56 1.26
C LEU A 175 16.25 7.54 -0.27
N VAL A 176 15.33 6.75 -0.85
CA VAL A 176 15.21 6.64 -2.31
C VAL A 176 14.66 7.93 -2.92
N ILE A 177 13.64 8.55 -2.32
CA ILE A 177 13.12 9.84 -2.78
C ILE A 177 14.22 10.90 -2.73
N TYR A 178 14.96 10.99 -1.63
CA TYR A 178 16.08 11.91 -1.51
C TYR A 178 17.11 11.69 -2.61
N PHE A 179 17.47 10.44 -2.92
CA PHE A 179 18.45 10.13 -3.95
C PHE A 179 17.98 10.47 -5.37
N ILE A 180 16.72 10.16 -5.71
CA ILE A 180 16.11 10.50 -7.01
C ILE A 180 16.14 12.00 -7.27
N PHE A 181 15.93 12.81 -6.22
CA PHE A 181 15.87 14.26 -6.34
C PHE A 181 17.23 14.95 -6.13
N LYS A 182 18.16 14.36 -5.36
CA LYS A 182 19.53 14.88 -5.20
C LYS A 182 20.33 14.78 -6.49
N ARG A 183 20.20 13.69 -7.25
CA ARG A 183 20.85 13.53 -8.58
C ARG A 183 20.46 14.58 -9.63
N ARG A 184 19.56 15.50 -9.29
CA ARG A 184 19.14 16.63 -10.14
C ARG A 184 19.73 17.98 -9.76
N LYS A 185 20.36 18.10 -8.59
CA LYS A 185 21.24 19.24 -8.27
C LYS A 185 22.65 18.87 -8.71
#